data_AF-A0A7W8JMU0-F1
#
_entry.id   AF-A0A7W8JMU0-F1
#
_cell.length_a   1.000
_cell.length_b   1.000
_cell.length_c   1.000
_cell.angle_alpha   90.00
_cell.angle_beta   90.00
_cell.angle_gamma   90.00
#
_symmetry.space_group_name_H-M   'P 1'
#
loop_
_entity.id
_entity.type
_entity.pdbx_description
1 polymer ?
#
loop_
_entity_poly.entity_id
_entity_poly.type
_entity_poly.pdbx_seq_one_letter_code
_entity_poly.pdbx_strand_id
1 'polypeptide(L)'
;MSTGRLLLCRCVAFSSLLAASISASEPPHPARDVEKMQLIEINNGLNAIDIEGDDSSGLVFQAHRENYNAHSFEHVTFYHRETSAENPSINSDKPVWSVIPFFSGELKEKDSLETVQGADCRLRDWVVLRKRGEKRAPLTVIVADRDFGKTYVDKRLVTFSVYRLVSNRDESPGFPALYFSQVDQFQSKQTYCDADVALRHELGLKLKFPLERNGIDE
;
A
#
# COMPACT_ATOMS: atom_id res chain seq x y z
N MET A 1 76.99 28.36 48.45
CA MET A 1 76.70 26.94 48.69
C MET A 1 75.26 26.68 48.26
N SER A 2 75.06 25.67 47.40
CA SER A 2 73.84 24.86 47.11
C SER A 2 72.47 25.45 47.49
N THR A 3 71.44 25.54 46.64
CA THR A 3 70.74 24.55 45.76
C THR A 3 69.66 25.35 45.01
N GLY A 4 69.24 25.12 43.77
CA GLY A 4 68.68 23.91 43.19
C GLY A 4 67.50 24.33 42.28
N ARG A 5 67.57 23.97 40.99
CA ARG A 5 66.53 24.20 39.97
C ARG A 5 65.34 23.27 40.19
N LEU A 6 64.11 23.75 40.00
CA LEU A 6 62.97 22.90 39.64
C LEU A 6 62.38 23.38 38.30
N LEU A 7 62.56 22.56 37.26
CA LEU A 7 61.83 22.63 36.01
C LEU A 7 60.45 21.99 36.23
N LEU A 8 59.36 22.75 36.08
CA LEU A 8 58.02 22.17 35.92
C LEU A 8 57.76 21.90 34.43
N CYS A 9 57.79 20.63 34.07
CA CYS A 9 57.34 20.13 32.77
C CYS A 9 55.80 20.08 32.79
N ARG A 10 55.14 20.93 31.98
CA ARG A 10 53.68 20.87 31.79
C ARG A 10 53.36 19.90 30.65
N CYS A 11 52.89 18.70 30.98
CA CYS A 11 52.21 17.83 30.04
C CYS A 11 50.78 18.35 29.81
N VAL A 12 50.49 18.81 28.60
CA VAL A 12 49.11 19.09 28.16
C VAL A 12 48.53 17.78 27.62
N ALA A 13 47.59 17.19 28.35
CA ALA A 13 46.85 16.03 27.87
C ALA A 13 45.74 16.49 26.91
N PHE A 14 45.90 16.18 25.63
CA PHE A 14 44.82 16.28 24.64
C PHE A 14 43.89 15.07 24.82
N SER A 15 42.73 15.28 25.45
CA SER A 15 41.66 14.31 25.48
C SER A 15 40.88 14.37 24.17
N SER A 16 41.18 13.46 23.24
CA SER A 16 40.40 13.21 22.03
C SER A 16 39.03 12.63 22.40
N LEU A 17 37.98 13.44 22.26
CA LEU A 17 36.59 12.97 22.33
C LEU A 17 36.26 12.25 21.01
N LEU A 18 36.25 10.91 21.04
CA LEU A 18 35.61 10.11 20.00
C LEU A 18 34.09 10.33 20.11
N ALA A 19 33.50 11.07 19.17
CA ALA A 19 32.07 11.07 18.97
C ALA A 19 31.69 9.72 18.34
N ALA A 20 31.12 8.81 19.14
CA ALA A 20 30.50 7.60 18.63
C ALA A 20 29.23 8.00 17.87
N SER A 21 29.29 7.93 16.54
CA SER A 21 28.11 8.00 15.68
C SER A 21 27.26 6.76 15.93
N ILE A 22 26.24 6.90 16.78
CA ILE A 22 25.18 5.92 16.92
C ILE A 22 24.43 5.95 15.60
N SER A 23 24.75 5.02 14.70
CA SER A 23 23.96 4.74 13.52
C SER A 23 22.61 4.24 14.04
N ALA A 24 21.59 5.10 13.99
CA ALA A 24 20.23 4.70 14.30
C ALA A 24 19.82 3.64 13.29
N SER A 25 19.85 2.37 13.69
CA SER A 25 19.24 1.31 12.91
C SER A 25 17.74 1.60 12.88
N GLU A 26 17.23 1.96 11.72
CA GLU A 26 15.81 2.11 11.45
C GLU A 26 15.07 0.88 11.99
N PRO A 27 14.02 1.04 12.81
CA PRO A 27 13.34 -0.10 13.41
C PRO A 27 12.86 -1.04 12.28
N PRO A 28 13.00 -2.36 12.45
CA PRO A 28 12.57 -3.33 11.44
C PRO A 28 11.09 -3.08 11.12
N HIS A 29 10.81 -2.62 9.90
CA HIS A 29 9.45 -2.29 9.46
C HIS A 29 8.65 -3.60 9.33
N PRO A 30 7.63 -3.85 10.18
CA PRO A 30 6.88 -5.11 10.23
C PRO A 30 5.92 -5.31 9.04
N ALA A 31 6.07 -4.54 7.96
CA ALA A 31 5.12 -4.43 6.87
C ALA A 31 5.68 -4.79 5.49
N ARG A 32 6.99 -5.06 5.35
CA ARG A 32 7.61 -5.39 4.06
C ARG A 32 7.69 -6.87 3.74
N ASP A 33 6.81 -7.70 4.31
CA ASP A 33 6.65 -9.11 3.92
C ASP A 33 5.95 -9.27 2.55
N VAL A 34 6.02 -8.25 1.67
CA VAL A 34 5.42 -8.26 0.33
C VAL A 34 6.02 -9.38 -0.53
N GLU A 35 7.30 -9.71 -0.34
CA GLU A 35 7.96 -10.84 -1.01
C GLU A 35 7.31 -12.20 -0.67
N LYS A 36 6.69 -12.30 0.52
CA LYS A 36 5.92 -13.48 0.97
C LYS A 36 4.47 -13.43 0.52
N MET A 37 4.08 -12.45 -0.27
CA MET A 37 2.74 -12.35 -0.83
C MET A 37 2.66 -13.03 -2.20
N GLN A 38 1.43 -13.27 -2.63
CA GLN A 38 1.05 -13.67 -3.97
C GLN A 38 0.01 -12.68 -4.50
N LEU A 39 0.10 -12.38 -5.79
CA LEU A 39 -0.88 -11.54 -6.47
C LEU A 39 -2.22 -12.28 -6.56
N ILE A 40 -3.30 -11.58 -6.25
CA ILE A 40 -4.66 -11.97 -6.57
C ILE A 40 -5.06 -11.19 -7.82
N GLU A 41 -5.29 -11.92 -8.91
CA GLU A 41 -5.68 -11.35 -10.20
C GLU A 41 -7.12 -10.86 -10.11
N ILE A 42 -7.34 -9.57 -10.41
CA ILE A 42 -8.65 -8.96 -10.55
C ILE A 42 -8.87 -8.74 -12.05
N ASN A 43 -9.93 -9.34 -12.58
CA ASN A 43 -10.32 -9.20 -13.98
C ASN A 43 -11.40 -8.13 -14.11
N ASN A 44 -11.53 -7.55 -15.30
CA ASN A 44 -12.68 -6.70 -15.62
C ASN A 44 -14.01 -7.48 -15.40
N GLY A 45 -14.98 -6.82 -14.78
CA GLY A 45 -16.24 -7.40 -14.35
C GLY A 45 -16.23 -7.91 -12.91
N LEU A 46 -17.05 -8.94 -12.66
CA LEU A 46 -17.27 -9.49 -11.34
C LEU A 46 -16.24 -10.56 -10.98
N ASN A 47 -15.58 -10.39 -9.84
CA ASN A 47 -14.64 -11.37 -9.28
C ASN A 47 -15.17 -11.87 -7.94
N ALA A 48 -15.42 -13.17 -7.82
CA ALA A 48 -15.75 -13.81 -6.55
C ALA A 48 -14.44 -14.21 -5.84
N ILE A 49 -14.12 -13.55 -4.74
CA ILE A 49 -12.85 -13.70 -4.02
C ILE A 49 -13.15 -13.79 -2.52
N ASP A 50 -12.53 -14.74 -1.85
CA ASP A 50 -12.53 -14.80 -0.39
C ASP A 50 -11.72 -13.62 0.18
N ILE A 51 -12.37 -12.53 0.59
CA ILE A 51 -11.69 -11.28 0.98
C ILE A 51 -11.08 -11.41 2.39
N GLU A 52 -11.78 -12.10 3.28
CA GLU A 52 -11.45 -12.21 4.71
C GLU A 52 -10.52 -13.39 5.01
N GLY A 53 -10.43 -14.37 4.11
CA GLY A 53 -9.72 -15.62 4.34
C GLY A 53 -10.53 -16.63 5.16
N ASP A 54 -11.86 -16.53 5.16
CA ASP A 54 -12.77 -17.35 5.96
C ASP A 54 -13.51 -18.43 5.13
N ASP A 55 -13.07 -18.64 3.89
CA ASP A 55 -13.73 -19.49 2.88
C ASP A 55 -15.09 -18.93 2.38
N SER A 56 -15.50 -17.73 2.79
CA SER A 56 -16.68 -17.02 2.28
C SER A 56 -16.31 -16.09 1.13
N SER A 57 -16.95 -16.25 -0.04
CA SER A 57 -16.69 -15.37 -1.18
C SER A 57 -17.31 -13.98 -0.97
N GLY A 58 -16.47 -12.95 -0.92
CA GLY A 58 -16.83 -11.57 -1.22
C GLY A 58 -16.86 -11.31 -2.74
N LEU A 59 -17.19 -10.09 -3.11
CA LEU A 59 -17.19 -9.63 -4.50
C LEU A 59 -16.21 -8.48 -4.68
N VAL A 60 -15.45 -8.52 -5.76
CA VAL A 60 -14.66 -7.39 -6.25
C VAL A 60 -15.10 -7.09 -7.67
N PHE A 61 -15.60 -5.88 -7.91
CA PHE A 61 -16.04 -5.47 -9.23
C PHE A 61 -15.05 -4.46 -9.80
N GLN A 62 -14.43 -4.80 -10.92
CA GLN A 62 -13.56 -3.89 -11.66
C GLN A 62 -14.28 -3.46 -12.93
N ALA A 63 -14.26 -2.17 -13.23
CA ALA A 63 -14.85 -1.62 -14.44
C ALA A 63 -13.95 -0.56 -15.06
N HIS A 64 -14.04 -0.44 -16.38
CA HIS A 64 -13.44 0.66 -17.12
C HIS A 64 -14.33 1.90 -17.00
N ARG A 65 -13.76 3.00 -16.53
CA ARG A 65 -14.37 4.32 -16.54
C ARG A 65 -13.83 5.11 -17.72
N GLU A 66 -14.67 5.20 -18.74
CA GLU A 66 -14.45 6.05 -19.91
C GLU A 66 -14.66 7.52 -19.55
N ASN A 67 -13.85 8.41 -20.10
CA ASN A 67 -13.96 9.85 -19.95
C ASN A 67 -13.76 10.61 -21.27
N TYR A 68 -13.91 9.92 -22.42
CA TYR A 68 -13.74 10.46 -23.77
C TYR A 68 -12.33 10.98 -24.04
N ASN A 69 -11.32 10.40 -23.40
CA ASN A 69 -9.91 10.64 -23.72
C ASN A 69 -9.21 9.29 -24.00
N ALA A 70 -7.96 9.32 -24.47
CA ALA A 70 -7.19 8.10 -24.75
C ALA A 70 -6.64 7.41 -23.47
N HIS A 71 -6.99 7.90 -22.28
CA HIS A 71 -6.44 7.56 -20.97
C HIS A 71 -7.57 7.30 -19.98
N SER A 72 -8.17 6.13 -20.12
CA SER A 72 -9.22 5.68 -19.23
C SER A 72 -8.72 5.36 -17.83
N PHE A 73 -9.67 5.14 -16.92
CA PHE A 73 -9.39 4.73 -15.56
C PHE A 73 -10.01 3.37 -15.30
N GLU A 74 -9.29 2.50 -14.61
CA GLU A 74 -9.91 1.34 -13.99
C GLU A 74 -10.48 1.78 -12.66
N HIS A 75 -11.69 1.35 -12.35
CA HIS A 75 -12.38 1.60 -11.10
C HIS A 75 -12.68 0.26 -10.44
N VAL A 76 -12.31 0.11 -9.18
CA VAL A 76 -12.55 -1.14 -8.42
C VAL A 76 -13.26 -0.85 -7.10
N THR A 77 -14.26 -1.68 -6.82
CA THR A 77 -15.02 -1.69 -5.57
C THR A 77 -15.00 -3.09 -4.95
N PHE A 78 -14.99 -3.13 -3.63
CA PHE A 78 -14.95 -4.36 -2.83
C PHE A 78 -16.25 -4.47 -2.03
N TYR A 79 -16.80 -5.67 -1.95
CA TYR A 79 -18.03 -5.93 -1.25
C TYR A 79 -17.92 -7.21 -0.43
N HIS A 80 -18.51 -7.19 0.75
CA HIS A 80 -18.78 -8.40 1.51
C HIS A 80 -20.28 -8.58 1.69
N ARG A 81 -20.65 -9.81 2.01
CA ARG A 81 -22.03 -10.16 2.27
C ARG A 81 -22.24 -10.13 3.78
N GLU A 82 -23.27 -9.45 4.22
CA GLU A 82 -23.62 -9.35 5.63
C GLU A 82 -25.01 -9.92 5.88
N THR A 83 -25.18 -10.53 7.04
CA THR A 83 -26.46 -10.98 7.57
C THR A 83 -26.88 -10.13 8.78
N SER A 84 -28.17 -10.13 9.12
CA SER A 84 -28.67 -9.52 10.35
C SER A 84 -28.11 -10.15 11.63
N ALA A 85 -27.56 -11.37 11.54
CA ALA A 85 -26.87 -12.02 12.65
C ALA A 85 -25.44 -11.48 12.87
N GLU A 86 -24.77 -11.03 11.81
CA GLU A 86 -23.43 -10.45 11.86
C GLU A 86 -23.48 -8.94 12.11
N ASN A 87 -24.48 -8.26 11.57
CA ASN A 87 -24.69 -6.83 11.72
C ASN A 87 -26.18 -6.54 11.98
N PRO A 88 -26.57 -6.33 13.25
CA PRO A 88 -27.96 -6.08 13.64
C PRO A 88 -28.58 -4.80 13.04
N SER A 89 -27.79 -3.89 12.48
CA SER A 89 -28.32 -2.71 11.77
C SER A 89 -29.00 -3.08 10.44
N ILE A 90 -28.74 -4.28 9.93
CA ILE A 90 -29.39 -4.82 8.73
C ILE A 90 -30.77 -5.35 9.12
N ASN A 91 -31.80 -4.57 8.80
CA ASN A 91 -33.19 -4.98 8.95
C ASN A 91 -33.67 -5.82 7.75
N SER A 92 -33.05 -6.99 7.55
CA SER A 92 -33.39 -7.91 6.47
C SER A 92 -33.14 -9.36 6.87
N ASP A 93 -34.11 -10.24 6.57
CA ASP A 93 -33.96 -11.69 6.73
C ASP A 93 -33.06 -12.31 5.65
N LYS A 94 -32.74 -11.54 4.60
CA LYS A 94 -31.83 -11.93 3.53
C LYS A 94 -30.49 -11.23 3.71
N PRO A 95 -29.38 -11.90 3.41
CA PRO A 95 -28.08 -11.24 3.43
C PRO A 95 -28.02 -10.11 2.39
N VAL A 96 -27.35 -9.01 2.75
CA VAL A 96 -27.15 -7.82 1.91
C VAL A 96 -25.69 -7.70 1.49
N TRP A 97 -25.43 -6.91 0.45
CA TRP A 97 -24.07 -6.57 0.04
C TRP A 97 -23.68 -5.22 0.61
N SER A 98 -22.52 -5.17 1.24
CA SER A 98 -21.96 -3.96 1.83
C SER A 98 -20.61 -3.64 1.22
N VAL A 99 -20.37 -2.36 0.98
CA VAL A 99 -19.10 -1.86 0.47
C VAL A 99 -18.02 -2.00 1.54
N ILE A 100 -16.83 -2.42 1.14
CA ILE A 100 -15.62 -2.41 1.97
C ILE A 100 -14.79 -1.19 1.56
N PRO A 101 -14.87 -0.06 2.28
CA PRO A 101 -14.14 1.16 1.95
C PRO A 101 -12.68 1.11 2.40
N PHE A 102 -11.91 2.11 1.96
CA PHE A 102 -10.51 2.35 2.30
C PHE A 102 -10.37 3.59 3.17
N PHE A 103 -9.65 3.46 4.29
CA PHE A 103 -9.37 4.55 5.22
C PHE A 103 -7.87 4.86 5.25
N SER A 104 -7.54 6.14 5.00
CA SER A 104 -6.18 6.70 5.19
C SER A 104 -6.18 7.64 6.40
N GLY A 105 -6.31 7.05 7.59
CA GLY A 105 -6.62 7.75 8.84
C GLY A 105 -8.13 7.87 9.08
N GLU A 106 -8.53 8.56 10.16
CA GLU A 106 -9.92 8.52 10.68
C GLU A 106 -10.97 9.16 9.77
N LEU A 107 -10.60 10.12 8.91
CA LEU A 107 -11.56 10.95 8.16
C LEU A 107 -11.41 10.87 6.63
N LYS A 108 -10.48 10.06 6.14
CA LYS A 108 -10.20 9.95 4.71
C LYS A 108 -10.66 8.61 4.18
N GLU A 109 -11.95 8.56 3.90
CA GLU A 109 -12.66 7.41 3.35
C GLU A 109 -12.69 7.45 1.82
N LYS A 110 -12.58 6.28 1.20
CA LYS A 110 -12.87 6.05 -0.22
C LYS A 110 -13.59 4.72 -0.39
N ASP A 111 -14.72 4.74 -1.08
CA ASP A 111 -15.50 3.52 -1.39
C ASP A 111 -14.88 2.67 -2.50
N SER A 112 -13.86 3.19 -3.17
CA SER A 112 -13.27 2.60 -4.36
C SER A 112 -11.81 3.00 -4.54
N LEU A 113 -11.11 2.23 -5.36
CA LEU A 113 -9.81 2.61 -5.91
C LEU A 113 -9.94 2.87 -7.41
N GLU A 114 -9.10 3.75 -7.90
CA GLU A 114 -9.00 4.07 -9.32
C GLU A 114 -7.54 4.04 -9.76
N THR A 115 -7.28 3.60 -11.00
CA THR A 115 -6.02 3.96 -11.65
C THR A 115 -6.07 5.43 -12.03
N VAL A 116 -4.91 6.06 -12.18
CA VAL A 116 -4.81 7.41 -12.74
C VAL A 116 -3.79 7.36 -13.85
N GLN A 117 -4.23 7.65 -15.07
CA GLN A 117 -3.42 7.47 -16.28
C GLN A 117 -3.30 8.79 -17.06
N GLY A 118 -2.15 9.00 -17.68
CA GLY A 118 -1.94 10.03 -18.69
C GLY A 118 -1.54 9.45 -20.03
N ALA A 119 -1.04 10.33 -20.90
CA ALA A 119 -0.58 10.01 -22.25
C ALA A 119 0.33 8.79 -22.32
N ASP A 120 1.38 8.84 -21.50
CA ASP A 120 2.51 7.94 -21.63
C ASP A 120 2.73 7.09 -20.37
N CYS A 121 2.27 7.56 -19.21
CA CYS A 121 2.53 6.90 -17.94
C CYS A 121 1.35 6.93 -16.96
N ARG A 122 1.31 5.94 -16.06
CA ARG A 122 0.36 5.83 -14.96
C ARG A 122 0.85 6.53 -13.69
N LEU A 123 0.05 7.45 -13.17
CA LEU A 123 0.28 8.12 -11.88
C LEU A 123 -0.14 7.25 -10.70
N ARG A 124 -1.23 6.49 -10.84
CA ARG A 124 -1.72 5.61 -9.79
C ARG A 124 -2.05 4.24 -10.34
N ASP A 125 -1.64 3.23 -9.61
CA ASP A 125 -2.05 1.84 -9.82
C ASP A 125 -2.17 1.12 -8.47
N TRP A 126 -2.73 -0.07 -8.47
CA TRP A 126 -2.96 -0.85 -7.25
C TRP A 126 -2.83 -2.35 -7.52
N VAL A 127 -2.52 -3.10 -6.47
CA VAL A 127 -2.48 -4.58 -6.51
C VAL A 127 -3.19 -5.16 -5.30
N VAL A 128 -3.88 -6.28 -5.52
CA VAL A 128 -4.47 -7.09 -4.47
C VAL A 128 -3.56 -8.27 -4.19
N LEU A 129 -3.25 -8.49 -2.92
CA LEU A 129 -2.27 -9.46 -2.46
C LEU A 129 -2.87 -10.35 -1.38
N ARG A 130 -2.36 -11.57 -1.30
CA ARG A 130 -2.58 -12.49 -0.16
C ARG A 130 -1.25 -13.06 0.28
N LYS A 131 -1.12 -13.43 1.56
CA LYS A 131 0.06 -14.14 2.03
C LYS A 131 0.19 -15.49 1.34
N ARG A 132 1.36 -15.74 0.74
CA ARG A 132 1.64 -16.93 -0.08
C ARG A 132 1.55 -18.18 0.78
N GLY A 133 0.88 -19.20 0.28
CA GLY A 133 0.65 -20.46 0.99
C GLY A 133 -0.43 -20.39 2.07
N GLU A 134 -0.94 -19.20 2.40
CA GLU A 134 -2.00 -19.00 3.38
C GLU A 134 -3.29 -18.61 2.68
N LYS A 135 -4.03 -19.62 2.20
CA LYS A 135 -5.32 -19.40 1.51
C LYS A 135 -6.31 -18.64 2.39
N ARG A 136 -6.22 -18.81 3.71
CA ARG A 136 -7.09 -18.18 4.72
C ARG A 136 -6.55 -16.86 5.28
N ALA A 137 -5.54 -16.28 4.65
CA ALA A 137 -5.10 -14.93 5.02
C ALA A 137 -6.03 -13.89 4.38
N PRO A 138 -6.47 -12.86 5.14
CA PRO A 138 -7.19 -11.73 4.57
C PRO A 138 -6.41 -11.04 3.46
N LEU A 139 -7.13 -10.38 2.55
CA LEU A 139 -6.51 -9.59 1.50
C LEU A 139 -5.74 -8.39 2.05
N THR A 140 -4.65 -8.07 1.36
CA THR A 140 -3.88 -6.84 1.50
C THR A 140 -3.94 -6.10 0.18
N VAL A 141 -4.13 -4.79 0.21
CA VAL A 141 -4.11 -3.96 -1.00
C VAL A 141 -2.93 -3.01 -0.90
N ILE A 142 -2.16 -2.88 -1.98
CA ILE A 142 -1.10 -1.88 -2.08
C ILE A 142 -1.49 -0.90 -3.18
N VAL A 143 -1.56 0.38 -2.83
CA VAL A 143 -1.77 1.47 -3.77
C VAL A 143 -0.43 2.15 -4.01
N ALA A 144 -0.03 2.29 -5.27
CA ALA A 144 1.15 3.01 -5.70
C ALA A 144 0.74 4.35 -6.31
N ASP A 145 1.28 5.43 -5.76
CA ASP A 145 0.98 6.81 -6.14
C ASP A 145 2.26 7.55 -6.53
N ARG A 146 2.28 8.10 -7.73
CA ARG A 146 3.32 8.98 -8.23
C ARG A 146 2.77 10.40 -8.40
N ASP A 147 3.45 11.36 -7.79
CA ASP A 147 3.15 12.78 -8.03
C ASP A 147 3.33 13.13 -9.50
N PHE A 148 2.40 13.91 -10.06
CA PHE A 148 2.39 14.32 -11.46
C PHE A 148 3.73 14.90 -11.94
N GLY A 149 4.34 15.79 -11.17
CA GLY A 149 5.54 16.53 -11.59
C GLY A 149 5.18 17.71 -12.49
N LYS A 150 5.95 17.92 -13.56
CA LYS A 150 5.66 18.93 -14.60
C LYS A 150 4.92 18.33 -15.78
N THR A 151 5.15 17.05 -16.07
CA THR A 151 4.56 16.33 -17.20
C THR A 151 4.25 14.88 -16.81
N TYR A 152 3.39 14.21 -17.59
CA TYR A 152 3.09 12.79 -17.37
C TYR A 152 4.30 11.87 -17.51
N VAL A 153 5.36 12.27 -18.24
CA VAL A 153 6.57 11.46 -18.40
C VAL A 153 7.64 11.69 -17.32
N ASP A 154 7.41 12.63 -16.41
CA ASP A 154 8.35 12.93 -15.34
C ASP A 154 8.56 11.71 -14.44
N LYS A 155 9.81 11.28 -14.29
CA LYS A 155 10.16 10.24 -13.32
C LYS A 155 10.16 10.85 -11.92
N ARG A 156 9.43 10.23 -10.99
CA ARG A 156 9.35 10.62 -9.58
C ARG A 156 9.40 9.41 -8.66
N LEU A 157 9.70 9.65 -7.39
CA LEU A 157 9.53 8.62 -6.38
C LEU A 157 8.04 8.23 -6.31
N VAL A 158 7.78 6.95 -6.14
CA VAL A 158 6.44 6.38 -6.00
C VAL A 158 6.20 6.08 -4.53
N THR A 159 5.06 6.50 -4.04
CA THR A 159 4.61 6.25 -2.68
C THR A 159 3.70 5.03 -2.67
N PHE A 160 4.05 4.03 -1.89
CA PHE A 160 3.26 2.82 -1.68
C PHE A 160 2.51 2.93 -0.36
N SER A 161 1.19 2.83 -0.40
CA SER A 161 0.33 2.78 0.78
C SER A 161 -0.18 1.36 0.95
N VAL A 162 0.08 0.75 2.12
CA VAL A 162 -0.30 -0.63 2.42
C VAL A 162 -1.59 -0.62 3.22
N TYR A 163 -2.63 -1.23 2.67
CA TYR A 163 -3.93 -1.38 3.29
C TYR A 163 -4.17 -2.83 3.70
N ARG A 164 -4.57 -3.03 4.96
CA ARG A 164 -4.98 -4.34 5.47
C ARG A 164 -6.45 -4.32 5.84
N LEU A 165 -7.12 -5.43 5.61
CA LEU A 165 -8.51 -5.60 6.02
C LEU A 165 -8.62 -5.59 7.55
N VAL A 166 -9.60 -4.84 8.06
CA VAL A 166 -9.92 -4.70 9.48
C VAL A 166 -11.40 -5.02 9.65
N SER A 167 -11.72 -5.73 10.74
CA SER A 167 -13.09 -5.99 11.18
C SER A 167 -13.40 -5.09 12.37
N ASN A 168 -14.45 -4.27 12.25
CA ASN A 168 -14.93 -3.37 13.30
C ASN A 168 -15.75 -4.13 14.36
N ARG A 169 -15.09 -5.02 15.11
CA ARG A 169 -15.76 -5.85 16.13
C ARG A 169 -16.19 -5.06 17.36
N ASP A 170 -15.58 -3.90 17.57
CA ASP A 170 -15.90 -3.00 18.68
C ASP A 170 -17.08 -2.08 18.34
N GLU A 171 -17.69 -2.23 17.15
CA GLU A 171 -18.82 -1.43 16.65
C GLU A 171 -18.58 0.08 16.77
N SER A 172 -17.33 0.50 16.54
CA SER A 172 -16.94 1.89 16.63
C SER A 172 -17.77 2.74 15.65
N PRO A 173 -18.53 3.74 16.13
CA PRO A 173 -19.35 4.56 15.25
C PRO A 173 -18.53 5.24 14.16
N GLY A 174 -19.05 5.24 12.93
CA GLY A 174 -18.37 5.82 11.77
C GLY A 174 -17.46 4.85 11.00
N PHE A 175 -17.28 3.61 11.47
CA PHE A 175 -16.59 2.56 10.72
C PHE A 175 -17.56 1.43 10.34
N PRO A 176 -17.53 0.94 9.09
CA PRO A 176 -18.32 -0.21 8.67
C PRO A 176 -17.79 -1.52 9.30
N ALA A 177 -18.55 -2.61 9.16
CA ALA A 177 -18.18 -3.93 9.70
C ALA A 177 -16.82 -4.42 9.17
N LEU A 178 -16.54 -4.18 7.89
CA LEU A 178 -15.24 -4.42 7.26
C LEU A 178 -14.75 -3.19 6.52
N TYR A 179 -13.46 -2.89 6.65
CA TYR A 179 -12.80 -1.83 5.90
C TYR A 179 -11.31 -2.12 5.71
N PHE A 180 -10.72 -1.53 4.69
CA PHE A 180 -9.28 -1.51 4.49
C PHE A 180 -8.67 -0.31 5.22
N SER A 181 -7.78 -0.57 6.18
CA SER A 181 -7.05 0.48 6.89
C SER A 181 -5.62 0.58 6.39
N GLN A 182 -5.16 1.81 6.11
CA GLN A 182 -3.75 2.04 5.82
C GLN A 182 -2.90 1.79 7.07
N VAL A 183 -2.03 0.79 7.02
CA VAL A 183 -1.18 0.38 8.14
C VAL A 183 0.29 0.75 7.96
N ASP A 184 0.71 1.04 6.73
CA ASP A 184 2.08 1.41 6.42
C ASP A 184 2.14 2.28 5.15
N GLN A 185 3.24 3.01 5.02
CA GLN A 185 3.56 3.80 3.84
C GLN A 185 5.08 3.86 3.63
N PHE A 186 5.52 3.68 2.40
CA PHE A 186 6.94 3.82 2.06
C PHE A 186 7.12 4.35 0.64
N GLN A 187 8.34 4.79 0.32
CA GLN A 187 8.69 5.27 -1.01
C GLN A 187 9.55 4.26 -1.75
N SER A 188 9.48 4.32 -3.07
CA SER A 188 10.38 3.59 -3.96
C SER A 188 11.83 4.02 -3.75
N LYS A 189 12.77 3.12 -4.05
CA LYS A 189 14.21 3.38 -3.95
C LYS A 189 14.71 4.19 -5.15
N GLN A 190 14.02 4.08 -6.28
CA GLN A 190 14.32 4.80 -7.50
C GLN A 190 13.09 5.55 -8.02
N THR A 191 13.30 6.44 -8.97
CA THR A 191 12.21 7.18 -9.62
C THR A 191 11.62 6.39 -10.78
N TYR A 192 10.29 6.41 -10.91
CA TYR A 192 9.55 5.75 -11.98
C TYR A 192 8.67 6.75 -12.72
N CYS A 193 8.38 6.45 -13.99
CA CYS A 193 7.32 7.12 -14.72
C CYS A 193 5.96 6.48 -14.39
N ASP A 194 5.94 5.16 -14.36
CA ASP A 194 4.76 4.33 -14.17
C ASP A 194 4.68 3.70 -12.78
N ALA A 195 3.51 3.82 -12.17
CA ALA A 195 3.20 3.19 -10.89
C ALA A 195 3.19 1.65 -10.97
N ASP A 196 2.73 1.03 -12.07
CA ASP A 196 2.71 -0.44 -12.23
C ASP A 196 4.14 -1.03 -12.35
N VAL A 197 5.04 -0.31 -13.05
CA VAL A 197 6.45 -0.68 -13.15
C VAL A 197 7.10 -0.62 -11.78
N ALA A 198 6.79 0.43 -11.00
CA ALA A 198 7.28 0.57 -9.63
C ALA A 198 6.80 -0.57 -8.73
N LEU A 199 5.51 -0.93 -8.78
CA LEU A 199 4.93 -2.08 -8.07
C LEU A 199 5.68 -3.37 -8.41
N ARG A 200 5.93 -3.64 -9.69
CA ARG A 200 6.66 -4.86 -10.09
C ARG A 200 8.08 -4.90 -9.57
N HIS A 201 8.82 -3.81 -9.74
CA HIS A 201 10.25 -3.76 -9.45
C HIS A 201 10.54 -3.71 -7.95
N GLU A 202 9.82 -2.87 -7.20
CA GLU A 202 10.09 -2.67 -5.78
C GLU A 202 9.50 -3.78 -4.90
N LEU A 203 8.42 -4.43 -5.36
CA LEU A 203 7.73 -5.48 -4.60
C LEU A 203 8.04 -6.90 -5.09
N GLY A 204 8.82 -7.05 -6.16
CA GLY A 204 9.15 -8.36 -6.75
C GLY A 204 7.93 -9.13 -7.28
N LEU A 205 6.85 -8.43 -7.64
CA LEU A 205 5.60 -9.04 -8.10
C LEU A 205 5.74 -9.52 -9.54
N LYS A 206 5.42 -10.79 -9.79
CA LYS A 206 5.28 -11.36 -11.13
C LYS A 206 3.85 -11.15 -11.61
N LEU A 207 3.55 -9.98 -12.19
CA LEU A 207 2.26 -9.75 -12.86
C LEU A 207 2.20 -10.62 -14.12
N LYS A 208 1.12 -11.39 -14.29
CA LYS A 208 0.94 -12.34 -15.41
C LYS A 208 0.82 -11.64 -16.77
N PHE A 209 0.39 -10.39 -16.76
CA PHE A 209 0.31 -9.51 -17.91
C PHE A 209 0.83 -8.13 -17.48
N PRO A 210 1.47 -7.34 -18.36
CA PRO A 210 1.43 -5.89 -18.17
C PRO A 210 -0.05 -5.55 -18.02
N LEU A 211 -0.44 -4.86 -16.95
CA LEU A 211 -1.81 -4.33 -16.83
C LEU A 211 -2.04 -3.53 -18.11
N GLU A 212 -2.83 -4.05 -19.03
CA GLU A 212 -2.78 -3.80 -20.48
C GLU A 212 -2.02 -2.53 -20.86
N ARG A 213 -0.79 -2.70 -21.40
CA ARG A 213 -0.21 -1.65 -22.23
C ARG A 213 -1.15 -1.53 -23.42
N ASN A 214 -1.89 -0.44 -23.50
CA ASN A 214 -2.78 -0.10 -24.61
C ASN A 214 -1.99 0.02 -25.92
N GLY A 215 -1.47 -1.07 -26.46
CA GLY A 215 -1.05 -1.21 -27.86
C GLY A 215 -0.10 -0.17 -28.46
N ILE A 216 0.69 0.58 -27.69
CA ILE A 216 1.72 1.47 -28.24
C ILE A 216 3.10 0.90 -27.91
N ASP A 217 3.48 -0.15 -28.64
CA ASP A 217 4.88 -0.59 -28.82
C ASP A 217 4.92 -1.49 -30.08
N GLU A 218 4.86 -0.86 -31.26
CA GLU A 218 5.64 -1.23 -32.46
C GLU A 218 6.12 0.05 -33.16
#